data_AF-A0A661X7C1-F1
#
_entry.id   AF-A0A661X7C1-F1
#
_cell.length_a   1.000
_cell.length_b   1.000
_cell.length_c   1.000
_cell.angle_alpha   90.00
_cell.angle_beta   90.00
_cell.angle_gamma   90.00
#
_symmetry.space_group_name_H-M   'P 1'
#
loop_
_entity.id
_entity.type
_entity.pdbx_description
1 polymer ?
#
loop_
_entity_poly.entity_id
_entity_poly.type
_entity_poly.pdbx_seq_one_letter_code
_entity_poly.pdbx_strand_id
1 'polypeptide(L)'
;MKKGRIIKVAGPLVVAKGLEGVKMYEVVLAGEQGLLGEVIQIKSGMVFIQVYEETEGVGPGDPVVPTGAPLSVELGPGLIGAIFDGVQRPLSVINLRHGPFIVRGVKEKALPRDKEWEFEPLVKEGDEVVEGDVLGTVKETEIIVHKILVPPGVSGKVEKVFSGKKKIEDTVIVLKTEDGKKEISMLTKWSVRIPRPVKKKLPPDIPLVTGQRVIDTFFPIAKGGTACIPGPFGSGKTVTQHQLSKWADAEIVVYVGCGERGNEMTEVLIEFPELRDPRTGRPLMERTILIANTSNMPVAAREASVFTGITLAEYFRDMGYNVALMADSTSRWAEAMREISGRLEEMPGEEGYPAYLASRIAQFYERAGRVVNLGKDDRISSLSVIGAVSPPGGDLSDPVVQSTLRVVKVFWGLDDTLASRRHFPAINWLTSYSLYTKDLDPHYEEKVDKEFPPLREKAMELLEREAELEEIVRLVGIDALSAKDRLVLEGAKSIREDFLHQNAYHEVDTYSSLKKQYLMLKLILFFYDKSVEALQKGVELDSIIELPVRVDIARAKYIPEEEMDERFDKLIEKVEESFRSLTEEKEVVNG
;
A
#
# COMPACT_ATOMS: atom_id res chain seq x y z
N MET A 1 7.95 -17.87 36.61
CA MET A 1 8.90 -16.90 36.03
C MET A 1 9.32 -15.91 37.12
N LYS A 2 10.62 -15.58 37.24
CA LYS A 2 11.10 -14.60 38.23
C LYS A 2 10.66 -13.19 37.79
N LYS A 3 10.14 -12.40 38.73
CA LYS A 3 9.76 -11.00 38.49
C LYS A 3 11.02 -10.13 38.55
N GLY A 4 11.22 -9.30 37.54
CA GLY A 4 12.24 -8.27 37.55
C GLY A 4 11.79 -7.03 38.31
N ARG A 5 12.73 -6.09 38.50
CA ARG A 5 12.44 -4.75 39.01
C ARG A 5 13.06 -3.68 38.15
N ILE A 6 12.32 -2.59 37.94
CA ILE A 6 12.81 -1.41 37.22
C ILE A 6 13.90 -0.72 38.03
N ILE A 7 14.96 -0.29 37.36
CA ILE A 7 16.09 0.45 37.93
C ILE A 7 16.25 1.85 37.33
N LYS A 8 15.75 2.07 36.11
CA LYS A 8 15.82 3.36 35.40
C LYS A 8 14.64 3.47 34.45
N VAL A 9 14.08 4.68 34.33
CA VAL A 9 13.06 5.04 33.34
C VAL A 9 13.56 6.30 32.62
N ALA A 10 13.58 6.28 31.29
CA ALA A 10 14.04 7.38 30.45
C ALA A 10 13.13 7.52 29.22
N GLY A 11 11.99 8.17 29.41
CA GLY A 11 10.92 8.20 28.40
C GLY A 11 10.46 6.78 28.07
N PRO A 12 10.36 6.38 26.78
CA PRO A 12 9.88 5.05 26.39
C PRO A 12 10.86 3.91 26.74
N LEU A 13 12.09 4.23 27.17
CA LEU A 13 13.09 3.25 27.56
C LEU A 13 13.04 2.98 29.07
N VAL A 14 12.78 1.72 29.42
CA VAL A 14 12.80 1.21 30.80
C VAL A 14 13.94 0.21 30.95
N VAL A 15 14.70 0.31 32.04
CA VAL A 15 15.77 -0.67 32.35
C VAL A 15 15.40 -1.43 33.60
N ALA A 16 15.48 -2.75 33.54
CA ALA A 16 15.17 -3.64 34.66
C ALA A 16 16.31 -4.64 34.96
N LYS A 17 16.31 -5.16 36.19
CA LYS A 17 17.18 -6.25 36.66
C LYS A 17 16.35 -7.41 37.22
N GLY A 18 16.96 -8.58 37.36
CA GLY A 18 16.31 -9.76 37.94
C GLY A 18 15.45 -10.57 36.97
N LEU A 19 15.56 -10.28 35.66
CA LEU A 19 14.90 -10.99 34.57
C LEU A 19 15.82 -12.09 34.00
N GLU A 20 16.18 -13.06 34.83
CA GLU A 20 16.99 -14.20 34.38
C GLU A 20 16.23 -15.05 33.35
N GLY A 21 16.87 -15.35 32.22
CA GLY A 21 16.32 -16.21 31.17
C GLY A 21 15.41 -15.50 30.16
N VAL A 22 15.20 -14.19 30.29
CA VAL A 22 14.48 -13.40 29.28
C VAL A 22 15.27 -13.35 27.97
N LYS A 23 14.56 -13.42 26.85
CA LYS A 23 15.17 -13.39 25.51
C LYS A 23 15.06 -12.01 24.87
N MET A 24 15.92 -11.76 23.89
CA MET A 24 15.77 -10.61 22.98
C MET A 24 14.40 -10.69 22.28
N TYR A 25 13.74 -9.54 22.13
CA TYR A 25 12.41 -9.37 21.54
C TYR A 25 11.27 -10.02 22.32
N GLU A 26 11.51 -10.48 23.55
CA GLU A 26 10.45 -11.00 24.41
C GLU A 26 9.59 -9.85 24.95
N VAL A 27 8.27 -10.06 24.96
CA VAL A 27 7.33 -9.10 25.52
C VAL A 27 7.32 -9.21 27.04
N VAL A 28 7.30 -8.05 27.69
CA VAL A 28 7.24 -7.89 29.14
C VAL A 28 6.13 -6.92 29.51
N LEU A 29 5.62 -7.05 30.74
CA LEU A 29 4.70 -6.10 31.36
C LEU A 29 5.48 -5.29 32.40
N ALA A 30 5.60 -4.00 32.19
CA ALA A 30 6.39 -3.09 33.02
C ALA A 30 5.49 -2.20 33.90
N GLY A 31 5.86 -2.03 35.17
CA GLY A 31 5.09 -1.20 36.10
C GLY A 31 3.95 -1.95 36.78
N GLU A 32 3.37 -1.35 37.81
CA GLU A 32 2.18 -1.89 38.50
C GLU A 32 0.96 -2.00 37.57
N GLN A 33 0.84 -1.08 36.61
CA GLN A 33 -0.21 -1.11 35.59
C GLN A 33 0.02 -2.20 34.53
N GLY A 34 1.24 -2.77 34.46
CA GLY A 34 1.60 -3.80 33.49
C GLY A 34 1.56 -3.29 32.05
N LEU A 35 2.27 -2.19 31.80
CA LEU A 35 2.42 -1.59 30.48
C LEU A 35 3.15 -2.54 29.53
N LEU A 36 2.64 -2.66 28.31
CA LEU A 36 3.24 -3.53 27.31
C LEU A 36 4.61 -2.98 26.86
N GLY A 37 5.65 -3.80 26.94
CA GLY A 37 6.96 -3.48 26.40
C GLY A 37 7.67 -4.69 25.82
N GLU A 38 8.76 -4.44 25.12
CA GLU A 38 9.58 -5.47 24.46
C GLU A 38 11.05 -5.31 24.85
N VAL A 39 11.73 -6.44 25.09
CA VAL A 39 13.17 -6.45 25.37
C VAL A 39 13.96 -6.16 24.10
N ILE A 40 14.72 -5.07 24.10
CA ILE A 40 15.53 -4.63 22.95
C ILE A 40 17.03 -4.82 23.14
N GLN A 41 17.51 -4.95 24.38
CA GLN A 41 18.92 -5.19 24.67
C GLN A 41 19.09 -5.89 26.03
N ILE A 42 20.06 -6.80 26.12
CA ILE A 42 20.46 -7.46 27.36
C ILE A 42 21.96 -7.23 27.56
N LYS A 43 22.35 -6.51 28.62
CA LYS A 43 23.75 -6.16 28.89
C LYS A 43 24.06 -6.30 30.37
N SER A 44 25.02 -7.18 30.71
CA SER A 44 25.53 -7.35 32.09
C SER A 44 24.41 -7.56 33.14
N GLY A 45 23.40 -8.36 32.82
CA GLY A 45 22.24 -8.63 33.70
C GLY A 45 21.22 -7.49 33.80
N MET A 46 21.43 -6.38 33.08
CA MET A 46 20.42 -5.35 32.84
C MET A 46 19.68 -5.66 31.55
N VAL A 47 18.37 -5.46 31.58
CA VAL A 47 17.46 -5.68 30.46
C VAL A 47 16.84 -4.34 30.10
N PHE A 48 17.06 -3.92 28.86
CA PHE A 48 16.53 -2.69 28.30
C PHE A 48 15.24 -3.04 27.57
N ILE A 49 14.18 -2.33 27.92
CA ILE A 49 12.81 -2.58 27.53
C ILE A 49 12.28 -1.33 26.84
N GLN A 50 11.79 -1.50 25.62
CA GLN A 50 11.03 -0.49 24.91
C GLN A 50 9.56 -0.64 25.28
N VAL A 51 8.99 0.35 25.96
CA VAL A 51 7.58 0.35 26.34
C VAL A 51 6.75 0.97 25.22
N TYR A 52 5.70 0.27 24.78
CA TYR A 52 4.79 0.70 23.71
C TYR A 52 3.63 1.58 24.22
N GLU A 53 3.68 1.95 25.49
CA GLU A 53 2.71 2.78 26.19
C GLU A 53 3.44 3.91 26.90
N GLU A 54 2.69 4.94 27.28
CA GLU A 54 3.25 6.09 28.00
C GLU A 54 3.70 5.69 29.41
N THR A 55 4.98 5.93 29.71
CA THR A 55 5.67 5.48 30.93
C THR A 55 5.52 6.44 32.11
N GLU A 56 4.69 7.48 32.01
CA GLU A 56 4.49 8.44 33.10
C GLU A 56 3.97 7.72 34.37
N GLY A 57 4.59 7.97 35.52
CA GLY A 57 4.22 7.31 36.77
C GLY A 57 4.80 5.89 36.96
N VAL A 58 5.57 5.37 36.00
CA VAL A 58 6.41 4.18 36.21
C VAL A 58 7.76 4.60 36.79
N GLY A 59 8.23 3.90 37.82
CA GLY A 59 9.43 4.28 38.56
C GLY A 59 10.35 3.11 38.95
N PRO A 60 11.57 3.41 39.43
CA PRO A 60 12.46 2.39 39.98
C PRO A 60 11.81 1.65 41.16
N GLY A 61 11.95 0.33 41.17
CA GLY A 61 11.35 -0.56 42.17
C GLY A 61 10.12 -1.32 41.67
N ASP A 62 9.42 -0.77 40.68
CA ASP A 62 8.21 -1.37 40.09
C ASP A 62 8.49 -2.74 39.46
N PRO A 63 7.49 -3.64 39.43
CA PRO A 63 7.66 -4.98 38.88
C PRO A 63 7.80 -4.97 37.36
N VAL A 64 8.58 -5.93 36.84
CA VAL A 64 8.57 -6.31 35.42
C VAL A 64 8.30 -7.80 35.32
N VAL A 65 7.29 -8.17 34.51
CA VAL A 65 6.86 -9.56 34.34
C VAL A 65 7.06 -9.98 32.88
N PRO A 66 7.95 -10.95 32.60
CA PRO A 66 8.10 -11.49 31.26
C PRO A 66 6.89 -12.35 30.87
N THR A 67 6.50 -12.29 29.60
CA THR A 67 5.38 -13.09 29.06
C THR A 67 5.82 -14.44 28.52
N GLY A 68 7.13 -14.65 28.27
CA GLY A 68 7.67 -15.86 27.64
C GLY A 68 7.53 -15.91 26.12
N ALA A 69 6.94 -14.89 25.50
CA ALA A 69 6.66 -14.86 24.07
C ALA A 69 7.11 -13.54 23.43
N PRO A 70 7.51 -13.56 22.15
CA PRO A 70 7.79 -12.32 21.41
C PRO A 70 6.51 -11.58 21.05
N LEU A 71 6.65 -10.33 20.58
CA LEU A 71 5.51 -9.56 20.10
C LEU A 71 4.82 -10.32 18.96
N SER A 72 3.55 -10.64 19.18
CA SER A 72 2.79 -11.54 18.34
C SER A 72 1.39 -11.00 18.12
N VAL A 73 0.87 -11.20 16.92
CA VAL A 73 -0.49 -10.86 16.52
C VAL A 73 -1.38 -12.09 16.51
N GLU A 74 -2.64 -11.87 16.83
CA GLU A 74 -3.72 -12.83 16.71
C GLU A 74 -4.27 -12.83 15.29
N LEU A 75 -4.34 -14.01 14.67
CA LEU A 75 -4.73 -14.22 13.29
C LEU A 75 -5.93 -15.18 13.27
N GLY A 76 -7.06 -14.73 12.72
CA GLY A 76 -8.28 -15.51 12.66
C GLY A 76 -9.49 -14.65 12.26
N PRO A 77 -10.70 -15.23 12.23
CA PRO A 77 -11.91 -14.49 11.86
C PRO A 77 -12.22 -13.33 12.82
N GLY A 78 -12.56 -12.16 12.26
CA GLY A 78 -12.81 -10.90 12.97
C GLY A 78 -11.73 -9.82 12.76
N LEU A 79 -10.78 -10.04 11.85
CA LEU A 79 -9.75 -9.07 11.48
C LEU A 79 -10.28 -8.04 10.45
N ILE A 80 -11.09 -8.48 9.50
CA ILE A 80 -11.61 -7.62 8.43
C ILE A 80 -12.63 -6.64 9.01
N GLY A 81 -12.51 -5.37 8.63
CA GLY A 81 -13.33 -4.27 9.14
C GLY A 81 -12.99 -3.84 10.57
N ALA A 82 -12.00 -4.47 11.21
CA ALA A 82 -11.52 -4.08 12.53
C ALA A 82 -10.49 -2.94 12.44
N ILE A 83 -10.45 -2.15 13.51
CA ILE A 83 -9.54 -1.02 13.66
C ILE A 83 -8.67 -1.29 14.87
N PHE A 84 -7.37 -1.39 14.65
CA PHE A 84 -6.38 -1.74 15.64
C PHE A 84 -5.46 -0.57 15.96
N ASP A 85 -4.90 -0.56 17.17
CA ASP A 85 -3.71 0.24 17.47
C ASP A 85 -2.42 -0.43 17.01
N GLY A 86 -1.27 0.20 17.27
CA GLY A 86 0.05 -0.32 16.86
C GLY A 86 0.45 -1.69 17.43
N VAL A 87 -0.23 -2.19 18.46
CA VAL A 87 0.02 -3.50 19.09
C VAL A 87 -1.20 -4.43 19.01
N GLN A 88 -2.08 -4.17 18.03
CA GLN A 88 -3.25 -4.98 17.71
C GLN A 88 -4.40 -4.96 18.75
N ARG A 89 -4.53 -3.89 19.54
CA ARG A 89 -5.70 -3.71 20.42
C ARG A 89 -6.84 -3.03 19.65
N PRO A 90 -8.10 -3.51 19.77
CA PRO A 90 -9.21 -2.99 18.98
C PRO A 90 -9.70 -1.64 19.52
N LEU A 91 -9.52 -0.57 18.74
CA LEU A 91 -9.86 0.80 19.16
C LEU A 91 -11.36 1.00 19.40
N SER A 92 -12.21 0.33 18.63
CA SER A 92 -13.67 0.40 18.80
C SER A 92 -14.13 -0.16 20.15
N VAL A 93 -13.54 -1.27 20.59
CA VAL A 93 -13.84 -1.90 21.89
C VAL A 93 -13.27 -1.08 23.04
N ILE A 94 -12.05 -0.55 22.88
CA ILE A 94 -11.44 0.35 23.87
C ILE A 94 -12.33 1.58 24.08
N ASN A 95 -12.78 2.22 23.00
CA ASN A 95 -13.66 3.37 23.08
C ASN A 95 -14.97 3.06 23.83
N LEU A 96 -15.58 1.91 23.52
CA LEU A 96 -16.83 1.48 24.17
C LEU A 96 -16.67 1.26 25.68
N ARG A 97 -15.54 0.70 26.14
CA ARG A 97 -15.33 0.31 27.55
C ARG A 97 -14.65 1.36 28.40
N HIS A 98 -13.73 2.12 27.82
CA HIS A 98 -12.85 3.06 28.54
C HIS A 98 -13.08 4.52 28.15
N GLY A 99 -13.91 4.78 27.13
CA GLY A 99 -14.21 6.14 26.65
C GLY A 99 -13.27 6.60 25.53
N PRO A 100 -13.40 7.88 25.11
CA PRO A 100 -12.79 8.39 23.87
C PRO A 100 -11.28 8.61 23.94
N PHE A 101 -10.65 8.45 25.10
CA PHE A 101 -9.21 8.65 25.29
C PHE A 101 -8.48 7.32 25.41
N ILE A 102 -7.24 7.28 24.93
CA ILE A 102 -6.38 6.11 25.07
C ILE A 102 -5.98 5.96 26.54
N VAL A 103 -6.38 4.85 27.15
CA VAL A 103 -6.05 4.51 28.54
C VAL A 103 -4.86 3.54 28.56
N ARG A 104 -4.01 3.67 29.58
CA ARG A 104 -2.79 2.87 29.77
C ARG A 104 -3.09 1.52 30.44
N GLY A 105 -2.31 0.51 30.12
CA GLY A 105 -2.39 -0.82 30.73
C GLY A 105 -3.65 -1.60 30.33
N VAL A 106 -4.30 -1.20 29.23
CA VAL A 106 -5.51 -1.85 28.72
C VAL A 106 -5.16 -3.21 28.11
N LYS A 107 -5.83 -4.26 28.60
CA LYS A 107 -5.61 -5.67 28.23
C LYS A 107 -6.76 -6.24 27.41
N GLU A 108 -7.21 -5.48 26.41
CA GLU A 108 -8.24 -5.94 25.49
C GLU A 108 -7.66 -6.96 24.49
N LYS A 109 -8.42 -8.02 24.22
CA LYS A 109 -8.05 -9.03 23.23
C LYS A 109 -8.27 -8.48 21.82
N ALA A 110 -7.42 -8.85 20.87
CA ALA A 110 -7.49 -8.38 19.48
C ALA A 110 -8.81 -8.79 18.80
N LEU A 111 -9.20 -10.06 18.94
CA LEU A 111 -10.37 -10.63 18.27
C LEU A 111 -11.49 -11.00 19.26
N PRO A 112 -12.77 -10.86 18.88
CA PRO A 112 -13.91 -11.15 19.75
C PRO A 112 -13.97 -12.64 20.10
N ARG A 113 -14.04 -12.96 21.39
CA ARG A 113 -14.07 -14.35 21.89
C ARG A 113 -15.47 -14.89 22.07
N ASP A 114 -16.44 -14.01 22.18
CA ASP A 114 -17.85 -14.27 22.35
C ASP A 114 -18.58 -14.51 21.01
N LYS A 115 -18.06 -13.93 19.91
CA LYS A 115 -18.63 -14.10 18.57
C LYS A 115 -18.45 -15.53 18.06
N GLU A 116 -19.55 -16.11 17.59
CA GLU A 116 -19.57 -17.40 16.90
C GLU A 116 -19.51 -17.20 15.40
N TRP A 117 -18.76 -18.08 14.74
CA TRP A 117 -18.58 -18.14 13.31
C TRP A 117 -19.01 -19.51 12.79
N GLU A 118 -19.63 -19.55 11.62
CA GLU A 118 -19.98 -20.81 10.96
C GLU A 118 -18.75 -21.36 10.24
N PHE A 119 -18.22 -22.47 10.77
CA PHE A 119 -17.06 -23.15 10.21
C PHE A 119 -17.51 -24.31 9.30
N GLU A 120 -17.12 -24.22 8.04
CA GLU A 120 -17.35 -25.22 7.01
C GLU A 120 -16.05 -25.98 6.72
N PRO A 121 -15.91 -27.24 7.17
CA PRO A 121 -14.70 -28.02 6.91
C PRO A 121 -14.61 -28.43 5.44
N LEU A 122 -13.41 -28.32 4.88
CA LEU A 122 -13.10 -28.81 3.52
C LEU A 122 -12.36 -30.15 3.55
N VAL A 123 -11.79 -30.53 4.69
CA VAL A 123 -11.10 -31.82 4.91
C VAL A 123 -11.99 -32.81 5.65
N LYS A 124 -11.71 -34.10 5.45
CA LYS A 124 -12.40 -35.23 6.10
C LYS A 124 -11.49 -35.93 7.10
N GLU A 125 -12.11 -36.64 8.04
CA GLU A 125 -11.37 -37.53 8.93
C GLU A 125 -10.61 -38.58 8.13
N GLY A 126 -9.32 -38.71 8.43
CA GLY A 126 -8.40 -39.59 7.72
C GLY A 126 -7.57 -38.91 6.62
N ASP A 127 -7.85 -37.65 6.26
CA ASP A 127 -7.03 -36.93 5.28
C ASP A 127 -5.64 -36.60 5.86
N GLU A 128 -4.62 -36.66 5.01
CA GLU A 128 -3.27 -36.18 5.36
C GLU A 128 -3.13 -34.72 4.96
N VAL A 129 -2.74 -33.88 5.91
CA VAL A 129 -2.56 -32.44 5.70
C VAL A 129 -1.15 -32.02 6.06
N VAL A 130 -0.62 -31.05 5.32
CA VAL A 130 0.67 -30.42 5.58
C VAL A 130 0.48 -28.94 5.94
N GLU A 131 1.55 -28.29 6.37
CA GLU A 131 1.51 -26.87 6.69
C GLU A 131 0.97 -26.03 5.54
N GLY A 132 0.12 -25.06 5.86
CA GLY A 132 -0.56 -24.23 4.87
C GLY A 132 -1.75 -24.88 4.18
N ASP A 133 -2.03 -26.18 4.32
CA ASP A 133 -3.25 -26.75 3.73
C ASP A 133 -4.52 -26.08 4.30
N VAL A 134 -5.54 -25.91 3.47
CA VAL A 134 -6.83 -25.34 3.90
C VAL A 134 -7.64 -26.43 4.57
N LEU A 135 -7.95 -26.19 5.84
CA LEU A 135 -8.74 -27.08 6.68
C LEU A 135 -10.24 -26.86 6.49
N GLY A 136 -10.63 -25.61 6.29
CA GLY A 136 -12.01 -25.19 6.13
C GLY A 136 -12.14 -23.70 5.95
N THR A 137 -13.36 -23.23 5.83
CA THR A 137 -13.70 -21.85 5.52
C THR A 137 -14.69 -21.27 6.51
N VAL A 138 -14.60 -19.96 6.70
CA VAL A 138 -15.53 -19.13 7.46
C VAL A 138 -15.89 -17.93 6.60
N LYS A 139 -17.17 -17.65 6.43
CA LYS A 139 -17.61 -16.41 5.78
C LYS A 139 -17.45 -15.25 6.76
N GLU A 140 -16.38 -14.47 6.61
CA GLU A 140 -16.07 -13.36 7.54
C GLU A 140 -16.86 -12.11 7.19
N THR A 141 -16.91 -11.78 5.89
CA THR A 141 -17.76 -10.72 5.32
C THR A 141 -18.55 -11.28 4.14
N GLU A 142 -19.41 -10.47 3.52
CA GLU A 142 -20.12 -10.90 2.31
C GLU A 142 -19.17 -11.12 1.12
N ILE A 143 -18.00 -10.48 1.14
CA ILE A 143 -16.98 -10.56 0.08
C ILE A 143 -15.90 -11.60 0.42
N ILE A 144 -15.46 -11.66 1.68
CA ILE A 144 -14.24 -12.39 2.07
C ILE A 144 -14.59 -13.71 2.75
N VAL A 145 -14.08 -14.79 2.16
CA VAL A 145 -14.12 -16.15 2.71
C VAL A 145 -12.79 -16.45 3.41
N HIS A 146 -12.81 -16.36 4.73
CA HIS A 146 -11.64 -16.60 5.55
C HIS A 146 -11.28 -18.10 5.53
N LYS A 147 -10.08 -18.42 5.02
CA LYS A 147 -9.60 -19.80 4.97
C LYS A 147 -8.79 -20.13 6.22
N ILE A 148 -9.18 -21.18 6.93
CA ILE A 148 -8.45 -21.67 8.10
C ILE A 148 -7.34 -22.61 7.59
N LEU A 149 -6.09 -22.24 7.84
CA LEU A 149 -4.91 -22.96 7.35
C LEU A 149 -4.29 -23.82 8.46
N VAL A 150 -3.65 -24.91 8.08
CA VAL A 150 -2.74 -25.63 8.98
C VAL A 150 -1.57 -24.71 9.34
N PRO A 151 -1.29 -24.48 10.64
CA PRO A 151 -0.18 -23.62 11.06
C PRO A 151 1.17 -24.09 10.52
N PRO A 152 2.12 -23.18 10.23
CA PRO A 152 3.48 -23.54 9.83
C PRO A 152 4.17 -24.50 10.81
N GLY A 153 4.92 -25.45 10.29
CA GLY A 153 5.61 -26.50 11.05
C GLY A 153 4.69 -27.60 11.60
N VAL A 154 3.41 -27.65 11.19
CA VAL A 154 2.46 -28.70 11.60
C VAL A 154 2.07 -29.53 10.39
N SER A 155 2.19 -30.85 10.51
CA SER A 155 1.67 -31.81 9.54
C SER A 155 1.18 -33.05 10.26
N GLY A 156 0.23 -33.76 9.65
CA GLY A 156 -0.33 -34.96 10.25
C GLY A 156 -1.62 -35.41 9.59
N LYS A 157 -2.26 -36.39 10.23
CA LYS A 157 -3.52 -36.97 9.78
C LYS A 157 -4.70 -36.38 10.55
N VAL A 158 -5.76 -35.99 9.85
CA VAL A 158 -6.98 -35.49 10.46
C VAL A 158 -7.65 -36.62 11.25
N GLU A 159 -7.78 -36.46 12.57
CA GLU A 159 -8.42 -37.43 13.46
C GLU A 159 -9.89 -37.09 13.68
N LYS A 160 -10.21 -35.80 13.90
CA LYS A 160 -11.57 -35.32 14.14
C LYS A 160 -11.81 -33.98 13.50
N VAL A 161 -13.04 -33.77 13.02
CA VAL A 161 -13.49 -32.51 12.44
C VAL A 161 -14.77 -32.06 13.14
N PHE A 162 -14.80 -30.81 13.59
CA PHE A 162 -15.95 -30.19 14.24
C PHE A 162 -16.48 -29.04 13.38
N SER A 163 -17.65 -29.23 12.76
CA SER A 163 -18.33 -28.23 11.94
C SER A 163 -19.37 -27.41 12.71
N GLY A 164 -19.88 -26.36 12.07
CA GLY A 164 -20.99 -25.53 12.56
C GLY A 164 -20.53 -24.28 13.30
N LYS A 165 -21.41 -23.72 14.13
CA LYS A 165 -21.12 -22.49 14.88
C LYS A 165 -20.08 -22.76 15.97
N LYS A 166 -18.96 -22.06 15.89
CA LYS A 166 -17.80 -22.18 16.79
C LYS A 166 -17.23 -20.81 17.11
N LYS A 167 -16.69 -20.65 18.31
CA LYS A 167 -15.89 -19.47 18.67
C LYS A 167 -14.47 -19.64 18.15
N ILE A 168 -13.73 -18.55 18.02
CA ILE A 168 -12.38 -18.59 17.47
C ILE A 168 -11.37 -19.38 18.32
N GLU A 169 -11.62 -19.53 19.63
CA GLU A 169 -10.80 -20.35 20.53
C GLU A 169 -11.25 -21.83 20.55
N ASP A 170 -12.43 -22.16 20.03
CA ASP A 170 -12.92 -23.54 20.03
C ASP A 170 -12.11 -24.38 19.04
N THR A 171 -11.87 -25.64 19.40
CA THR A 171 -11.22 -26.61 18.52
C THR A 171 -12.13 -26.94 17.35
N VAL A 172 -11.63 -26.73 16.13
CA VAL A 172 -12.30 -27.08 14.88
C VAL A 172 -11.77 -28.38 14.30
N ILE A 173 -10.48 -28.69 14.49
CA ILE A 173 -9.84 -29.90 13.97
C ILE A 173 -8.84 -30.47 14.98
N VAL A 174 -8.77 -31.81 15.05
CA VAL A 174 -7.72 -32.52 15.78
C VAL A 174 -6.83 -33.24 14.78
N LEU A 175 -5.54 -32.92 14.78
CA LEU A 175 -4.53 -33.61 13.97
C LEU A 175 -3.75 -34.61 14.83
N LYS A 176 -3.48 -35.78 14.26
CA LYS A 176 -2.49 -36.73 14.77
C LYS A 176 -1.16 -36.44 14.07
N THR A 177 -0.25 -35.76 14.76
CA THR A 177 1.10 -35.44 14.29
C THR A 177 2.10 -36.46 14.86
N GLU A 178 3.36 -36.40 14.42
CA GLU A 178 4.44 -37.24 14.96
C GLU A 178 4.68 -36.99 16.46
N ASP A 179 4.56 -35.73 16.89
CA ASP A 179 4.72 -35.29 18.29
C ASP A 179 3.48 -35.54 19.17
N GLY A 180 2.40 -36.11 18.62
CA GLY A 180 1.16 -36.42 19.35
C GLY A 180 -0.09 -35.78 18.76
N LYS A 181 -1.15 -35.67 19.56
CA LYS A 181 -2.39 -35.03 19.12
C LYS A 181 -2.28 -33.52 19.27
N LYS A 182 -2.64 -32.79 18.22
CA LYS A 182 -2.65 -31.32 18.19
C LYS A 182 -4.04 -30.80 17.85
N GLU A 183 -4.58 -29.98 18.73
CA GLU A 183 -5.85 -29.31 18.55
C GLU A 183 -5.63 -27.99 17.78
N ILE A 184 -6.41 -27.79 16.72
CA ILE A 184 -6.40 -26.59 15.90
C ILE A 184 -7.71 -25.85 16.13
N SER A 185 -7.60 -24.57 16.49
CA SER A 185 -8.71 -23.61 16.53
C SER A 185 -8.61 -22.65 15.33
N MET A 186 -9.61 -21.78 15.17
CA MET A 186 -9.59 -20.75 14.12
C MET A 186 -8.63 -19.59 14.44
N LEU A 187 -8.13 -19.53 15.68
CA LEU A 187 -7.21 -18.53 16.16
C LEU A 187 -5.77 -19.06 16.15
N THR A 188 -4.89 -18.36 15.45
CA THR A 188 -3.45 -18.59 15.50
C THR A 188 -2.72 -17.36 15.99
N LYS A 189 -1.52 -17.54 16.54
CA LYS A 189 -0.64 -16.42 16.93
C LYS A 189 0.64 -16.48 16.13
N TRP A 190 1.12 -15.33 15.67
CA TRP A 190 2.35 -15.24 14.91
C TRP A 190 3.19 -14.04 15.33
N SER A 191 4.51 -14.23 15.43
CA SER A 191 5.41 -13.14 15.80
C SER A 191 5.54 -12.12 14.67
N VAL A 192 5.35 -10.85 14.97
CA VAL A 192 5.37 -9.78 13.95
C VAL A 192 6.74 -9.57 13.30
N ARG A 193 7.81 -9.97 14.00
CA ARG A 193 9.19 -9.85 13.55
C ARG A 193 9.66 -11.00 12.65
N ILE A 194 8.92 -12.11 12.61
CA ILE A 194 9.25 -13.27 11.80
C ILE A 194 8.37 -13.25 10.55
N PRO A 195 8.93 -13.19 9.33
CA PRO A 195 8.13 -13.26 8.12
C PRO A 195 7.44 -14.63 8.02
N ARG A 196 6.18 -14.63 7.58
CA ARG A 196 5.44 -15.89 7.40
C ARG A 196 6.03 -16.69 6.24
N PRO A 197 6.30 -18.00 6.43
CA PRO A 197 7.02 -18.80 5.46
C PRO A 197 6.22 -19.01 4.17
N VAL A 198 6.94 -19.12 3.05
CA VAL A 198 6.37 -19.35 1.71
C VAL A 198 7.17 -20.43 1.00
N LYS A 199 6.56 -21.12 0.03
CA LYS A 199 7.22 -22.19 -0.73
C LYS A 199 8.26 -21.64 -1.70
N LYS A 200 7.88 -20.61 -2.47
CA LYS A 200 8.76 -19.97 -3.47
C LYS A 200 8.28 -18.56 -3.82
N LYS A 201 9.20 -17.62 -4.08
CA LYS A 201 8.90 -16.32 -4.71
C LYS A 201 8.84 -16.45 -6.24
N LEU A 202 7.86 -15.78 -6.85
CA LEU A 202 7.67 -15.70 -8.30
C LEU A 202 8.05 -14.30 -8.81
N PRO A 203 8.46 -14.18 -10.09
CA PRO A 203 8.61 -12.87 -10.71
C PRO A 203 7.25 -12.15 -10.77
N PRO A 204 7.20 -10.83 -10.53
CA PRO A 204 5.96 -10.07 -10.58
C PRO A 204 5.72 -9.56 -12.01
N ASP A 205 4.96 -10.34 -12.77
CA ASP A 205 4.64 -10.23 -14.21
C ASP A 205 3.21 -9.73 -14.49
N ILE A 206 2.42 -9.46 -13.45
CA ILE A 206 1.02 -9.00 -13.55
C ILE A 206 0.95 -7.60 -12.93
N PRO A 207 0.36 -6.59 -13.60
CA PRO A 207 0.20 -5.26 -13.03
C PRO A 207 -0.84 -5.28 -11.90
N LEU A 208 -0.58 -4.52 -10.83
CA LEU A 208 -1.60 -4.14 -9.86
C LEU A 208 -2.29 -2.90 -10.41
N VAL A 209 -3.45 -3.09 -11.04
CA VAL A 209 -4.24 -2.01 -11.63
C VAL A 209 -4.76 -1.10 -10.52
N THR A 210 -4.42 0.18 -10.57
CA THR A 210 -4.78 1.18 -9.57
C THR A 210 -5.95 2.07 -9.99
N GLY A 211 -6.25 2.11 -11.29
CA GLY A 211 -7.23 3.04 -11.87
C GLY A 211 -6.71 4.46 -12.03
N GLN A 212 -5.47 4.74 -11.63
CA GLN A 212 -4.84 6.04 -11.76
C GLN A 212 -4.00 6.06 -13.03
N ARG A 213 -4.33 6.93 -13.99
CA ARG A 213 -3.77 6.90 -15.36
C ARG A 213 -2.26 7.07 -15.36
N VAL A 214 -1.76 8.03 -14.61
CA VAL A 214 -0.32 8.30 -14.48
C VAL A 214 0.45 7.11 -13.90
N ILE A 215 -0.14 6.37 -12.95
CA ILE A 215 0.50 5.22 -12.32
C ILE A 215 0.43 4.01 -13.25
N ASP A 216 -0.77 3.63 -13.70
CA ASP A 216 -0.98 2.40 -14.47
C ASP A 216 -0.35 2.44 -15.87
N THR A 217 -0.26 3.63 -16.48
CA THR A 217 0.34 3.81 -17.80
C THR A 217 1.85 4.00 -17.70
N PHE A 218 2.34 5.00 -16.96
CA PHE A 218 3.76 5.39 -17.02
C PHE A 218 4.62 4.76 -15.94
N PHE A 219 4.11 4.62 -14.71
CA PHE A 219 4.88 4.14 -13.55
C PHE A 219 4.22 2.95 -12.85
N PRO A 220 3.95 1.84 -13.56
CA PRO A 220 3.11 0.77 -13.03
C PRO A 220 3.80 0.01 -11.91
N ILE A 221 3.01 -0.46 -10.95
CA ILE A 221 3.43 -1.40 -9.91
C ILE A 221 2.89 -2.79 -10.26
N ALA A 222 3.71 -3.82 -10.10
CA ALA A 222 3.28 -5.20 -10.28
C ALA A 222 2.58 -5.76 -9.01
N LYS A 223 1.74 -6.79 -9.16
CA LYS A 223 1.17 -7.57 -8.03
C LYS A 223 2.31 -8.27 -7.30
N GLY A 224 2.49 -7.96 -6.03
CA GLY A 224 3.65 -8.37 -5.24
C GLY A 224 4.82 -7.38 -5.30
N GLY A 225 4.66 -6.27 -6.01
CA GLY A 225 5.68 -5.24 -6.17
C GLY A 225 5.79 -4.30 -4.96
N THR A 226 6.81 -3.47 -5.01
CA THR A 226 7.14 -2.47 -3.99
C THR A 226 7.20 -1.09 -4.63
N ALA A 227 6.51 -0.12 -4.03
CA ALA A 227 6.53 1.27 -4.45
C ALA A 227 6.75 2.20 -3.26
N CYS A 228 7.38 3.33 -3.52
CA CYS A 228 7.44 4.44 -2.58
C CYS A 228 6.83 5.71 -3.16
N ILE A 229 6.17 6.48 -2.30
CA ILE A 229 5.59 7.79 -2.59
C ILE A 229 6.29 8.85 -1.75
N PRO A 230 7.49 9.30 -2.15
CA PRO A 230 8.13 10.44 -1.52
C PRO A 230 7.47 11.73 -1.98
N GLY A 231 7.29 12.65 -1.04
CA GLY A 231 6.81 13.98 -1.38
C GLY A 231 6.85 14.94 -0.20
N PRO A 232 6.83 16.26 -0.46
CA PRO A 232 6.71 17.26 0.59
C PRO A 232 5.33 17.18 1.26
N PHE A 233 5.17 17.89 2.38
CA PHE A 233 3.86 18.00 3.05
C PHE A 233 2.85 18.70 2.15
N GLY A 234 1.61 18.20 2.09
CA GLY A 234 0.54 18.81 1.27
C GLY A 234 0.59 18.49 -0.23
N SER A 235 1.54 17.68 -0.70
CA SER A 235 1.64 17.25 -2.12
C SER A 235 0.59 16.22 -2.56
N GLY A 236 -0.30 15.77 -1.66
CA GLY A 236 -1.36 14.81 -1.99
C GLY A 236 -0.99 13.33 -1.77
N LYS A 237 0.01 13.01 -0.93
CA LYS A 237 0.38 11.62 -0.55
C LYS A 237 -0.81 10.80 -0.06
N THR A 238 -1.51 11.31 0.96
CA THR A 238 -2.66 10.65 1.59
C THR A 238 -3.80 10.46 0.59
N VAL A 239 -4.10 11.48 -0.24
CA VAL A 239 -5.12 11.37 -1.30
C VAL A 239 -4.74 10.27 -2.30
N THR A 240 -3.47 10.20 -2.71
CA THR A 240 -2.98 9.15 -3.61
C THR A 240 -3.13 7.76 -2.98
N GLN A 241 -2.73 7.58 -1.72
CA GLN A 241 -2.90 6.30 -1.01
C GLN A 241 -4.37 5.92 -0.78
N HIS A 242 -5.25 6.90 -0.58
CA HIS A 242 -6.70 6.67 -0.51
C HIS A 242 -7.24 6.15 -1.84
N GLN A 243 -6.83 6.76 -2.97
CA GLN A 243 -7.21 6.26 -4.30
C GLN A 243 -6.71 4.84 -4.54
N LEU A 244 -5.47 4.54 -4.16
CA LEU A 244 -4.92 3.18 -4.23
C LEU A 244 -5.72 2.20 -3.35
N SER A 245 -6.12 2.60 -2.15
CA SER A 245 -6.92 1.74 -1.24
C SER A 245 -8.32 1.46 -1.79
N LYS A 246 -8.92 2.46 -2.44
CA LYS A 246 -10.27 2.38 -3.00
C LYS A 246 -10.31 1.54 -4.28
N TRP A 247 -9.36 1.75 -5.18
CA TRP A 247 -9.47 1.29 -6.57
C TRP A 247 -8.48 0.19 -6.97
N ALA A 248 -7.45 -0.07 -6.17
CA ALA A 248 -6.49 -1.10 -6.53
C ALA A 248 -7.15 -2.47 -6.69
N ASP A 249 -6.65 -3.22 -7.67
CA ASP A 249 -7.01 -4.62 -7.93
C ASP A 249 -6.42 -5.59 -6.88
N ALA A 250 -6.73 -5.32 -5.61
CA ALA A 250 -6.40 -6.13 -4.46
C ALA A 250 -7.69 -6.57 -3.78
N GLU A 251 -7.73 -7.83 -3.35
CA GLU A 251 -8.88 -8.41 -2.65
C GLU A 251 -8.93 -7.95 -1.20
N ILE A 252 -7.75 -7.66 -0.61
CA ILE A 252 -7.64 -7.21 0.77
C ILE A 252 -6.70 -6.01 0.84
N VAL A 253 -7.10 -5.00 1.62
CA VAL A 253 -6.33 -3.78 1.84
C VAL A 253 -5.93 -3.71 3.31
N VAL A 254 -4.64 -3.52 3.58
CA VAL A 254 -4.12 -3.29 4.94
C VAL A 254 -3.54 -1.88 4.99
N TYR A 255 -4.19 -1.00 5.72
CA TYR A 255 -3.78 0.40 5.83
C TYR A 255 -3.15 0.64 7.21
N VAL A 256 -1.90 1.08 7.22
CA VAL A 256 -1.12 1.36 8.43
C VAL A 256 -0.86 2.85 8.53
N GLY A 257 -1.62 3.54 9.38
CA GLY A 257 -1.38 4.91 9.80
C GLY A 257 -0.31 4.97 10.89
N CYS A 258 0.94 5.14 10.49
CA CYS A 258 2.12 5.28 11.33
C CYS A 258 2.52 6.75 11.52
N GLY A 259 2.19 7.32 12.68
CA GLY A 259 2.63 8.64 13.11
C GLY A 259 1.96 9.81 12.40
N GLU A 260 0.84 9.57 11.72
CA GLU A 260 0.07 10.58 10.99
C GLU A 260 -0.95 11.31 11.89
N ARG A 261 -1.60 12.33 11.34
CA ARG A 261 -2.54 13.15 12.12
C ARG A 261 -3.81 12.35 12.40
N GLY A 262 -4.35 12.50 13.61
CA GLY A 262 -5.61 11.84 13.98
C GLY A 262 -6.78 12.18 13.06
N ASN A 263 -6.79 13.40 12.50
CA ASN A 263 -7.81 13.83 11.55
C ASN A 263 -7.77 13.02 10.24
N GLU A 264 -6.59 12.74 9.70
CA GLU A 264 -6.42 11.95 8.46
C GLU A 264 -6.92 10.51 8.69
N MET A 265 -6.58 9.92 9.83
CA MET A 265 -7.11 8.61 10.21
C MET A 265 -8.62 8.61 10.44
N THR A 266 -9.17 9.71 10.96
CA THR A 266 -10.62 9.85 11.19
C THR A 266 -11.38 10.00 9.87
N GLU A 267 -10.82 10.74 8.91
CA GLU A 267 -11.37 10.87 7.55
C GLU A 267 -11.47 9.49 6.88
N VAL A 268 -10.42 8.67 6.96
CA VAL A 268 -10.44 7.27 6.49
C VAL A 268 -11.58 6.47 7.13
N LEU A 269 -11.76 6.62 8.45
CA LEU A 269 -12.80 5.91 9.20
C LEU A 269 -14.22 6.33 8.85
N ILE A 270 -14.43 7.58 8.43
CA ILE A 270 -15.73 8.11 8.01
C ILE A 270 -16.01 7.75 6.55
N GLU A 271 -15.02 7.90 5.66
CA GLU A 271 -15.20 7.68 4.24
C GLU A 271 -15.30 6.20 3.85
N PHE A 272 -14.46 5.32 4.41
CA PHE A 272 -14.36 3.93 3.94
C PHE A 272 -15.64 3.10 4.12
N PRO A 273 -16.46 3.32 5.17
CA PRO A 273 -17.79 2.70 5.27
C PRO A 273 -18.81 3.22 4.24
N GLU A 274 -18.70 4.47 3.80
CA GLU A 274 -19.63 5.08 2.84
C GLU A 274 -19.28 4.70 1.39
N LEU A 275 -18.00 4.49 1.13
CA LEU A 275 -17.48 4.14 -0.18
C LEU A 275 -17.76 2.68 -0.51
N ARG A 276 -18.45 2.48 -1.63
CA ARG A 276 -18.74 1.16 -2.16
C ARG A 276 -17.66 0.75 -3.16
N ASP A 277 -17.17 -0.46 -3.01
CA ASP A 277 -16.31 -1.09 -4.00
C ASP A 277 -17.14 -1.30 -5.30
N PRO A 278 -16.70 -0.75 -6.44
CA PRO A 278 -17.41 -0.88 -7.71
C PRO A 278 -17.61 -2.32 -8.17
N ARG A 279 -16.72 -3.24 -7.74
CA ARG A 279 -16.74 -4.64 -8.17
C ARG A 279 -17.77 -5.46 -7.43
N THR A 280 -17.96 -5.16 -6.15
CA THR A 280 -18.78 -5.95 -5.24
C THR A 280 -20.05 -5.22 -4.80
N GLY A 281 -20.11 -3.90 -4.98
CA GLY A 281 -21.18 -3.02 -4.51
C GLY A 281 -21.25 -2.87 -2.99
N ARG A 282 -20.27 -3.41 -2.26
CA ARG A 282 -20.22 -3.45 -0.79
C ARG A 282 -19.25 -2.41 -0.22
N PRO A 283 -19.40 -2.02 1.05
CA PRO A 283 -18.48 -1.07 1.69
C PRO A 283 -17.02 -1.50 1.62
N LEU A 284 -16.12 -0.55 1.37
CA LEU A 284 -14.67 -0.81 1.30
C LEU A 284 -14.12 -1.37 2.63
N MET A 285 -14.76 -1.01 3.75
CA MET A 285 -14.43 -1.54 5.07
C MET A 285 -14.56 -3.09 5.16
N GLU A 286 -15.42 -3.72 4.35
CA GLU A 286 -15.60 -5.19 4.33
C GLU A 286 -14.45 -5.96 3.66
N ARG A 287 -13.41 -5.26 3.19
CA ARG A 287 -12.16 -5.84 2.69
C ARG A 287 -10.90 -5.16 3.25
N THR A 288 -11.05 -4.27 4.23
CA THR A 288 -9.96 -3.43 4.74
C THR A 288 -9.66 -3.73 6.21
N ILE A 289 -8.38 -3.66 6.56
CA ILE A 289 -7.89 -3.69 7.95
C ILE A 289 -7.16 -2.38 8.21
N LEU A 290 -7.54 -1.70 9.29
CA LEU A 290 -6.97 -0.42 9.67
C LEU A 290 -6.12 -0.56 10.92
N ILE A 291 -4.87 -0.11 10.84
CA ILE A 291 -3.97 0.00 11.99
C ILE A 291 -3.64 1.48 12.16
N ALA A 292 -4.03 2.04 13.29
CA ALA A 292 -3.86 3.45 13.60
C ALA A 292 -2.91 3.61 14.79
N ASN A 293 -1.76 4.25 14.54
CA ASN A 293 -0.88 4.74 15.59
C ASN A 293 -0.58 6.22 15.30
N THR A 294 -1.41 7.11 15.81
CA THR A 294 -1.34 8.55 15.51
C THR A 294 -0.06 9.20 16.04
N SER A 295 0.24 10.42 15.60
CA SER A 295 1.44 11.17 15.99
C SER A 295 1.60 11.37 17.51
N ASN A 296 0.49 11.51 18.24
CA ASN A 296 0.44 11.64 19.70
C ASN A 296 0.40 10.31 20.47
N MET A 297 0.33 9.16 19.78
CA MET A 297 0.47 7.84 20.40
C MET A 297 1.95 7.51 20.64
N PRO A 298 2.26 6.55 21.53
CA PRO A 298 3.63 6.20 21.89
C PRO A 298 4.53 5.95 20.67
N VAL A 299 5.70 6.59 20.67
CA VAL A 299 6.63 6.55 19.54
C VAL A 299 7.09 5.11 19.24
N ALA A 300 7.33 4.33 20.28
CA ALA A 300 7.72 2.93 20.17
C ALA A 300 6.67 2.06 19.46
N ALA A 301 5.38 2.40 19.57
CA ALA A 301 4.29 1.65 18.93
C ALA A 301 4.21 1.90 17.41
N ARG A 302 4.92 2.91 16.88
CA ARG A 302 5.06 3.15 15.43
C ARG A 302 5.82 2.05 14.73
N GLU A 303 6.87 1.52 15.35
CA GLU A 303 7.59 0.35 14.80
C GLU A 303 6.69 -0.89 14.85
N ALA A 304 5.97 -1.09 15.95
CA ALA A 304 5.06 -2.22 16.12
C ALA A 304 3.91 -2.20 15.11
N SER A 305 3.37 -1.02 14.76
CA SER A 305 2.25 -0.89 13.80
C SER A 305 2.64 -1.36 12.40
N VAL A 306 3.83 -1.00 11.93
CA VAL A 306 4.37 -1.40 10.61
C VAL A 306 4.54 -2.93 10.54
N PHE A 307 5.16 -3.53 11.56
CA PHE A 307 5.34 -4.99 11.59
C PHE A 307 4.05 -5.77 11.81
N THR A 308 3.11 -5.21 12.58
CA THR A 308 1.76 -5.76 12.74
C THR A 308 1.04 -5.79 11.40
N GLY A 309 1.00 -4.66 10.68
CA GLY A 309 0.31 -4.56 9.40
C GLY A 309 0.84 -5.53 8.35
N ILE A 310 2.16 -5.61 8.19
CA ILE A 310 2.72 -6.54 7.20
C ILE A 310 2.50 -8.01 7.58
N THR A 311 2.43 -8.34 8.87
CA THR A 311 2.13 -9.71 9.32
C THR A 311 0.66 -10.07 9.08
N LEU A 312 -0.27 -9.13 9.26
CA LEU A 312 -1.67 -9.31 8.88
C LEU A 312 -1.80 -9.48 7.35
N ALA A 313 -1.06 -8.67 6.59
CA ALA A 313 -1.08 -8.75 5.13
C ALA A 313 -0.53 -10.08 4.61
N GLU A 314 0.57 -10.58 5.19
CA GLU A 314 1.11 -11.91 4.90
C GLU A 314 0.14 -13.03 5.25
N TYR A 315 -0.63 -12.90 6.34
CA TYR A 315 -1.61 -13.91 6.74
C TYR A 315 -2.71 -14.08 5.68
N PHE A 316 -3.22 -12.98 5.14
CA PHE A 316 -4.21 -13.03 4.06
C PHE A 316 -3.61 -13.45 2.72
N ARG A 317 -2.37 -13.05 2.44
CA ARG A 317 -1.59 -13.57 1.32
C ARG A 317 -1.48 -15.10 1.41
N ASP A 318 -1.23 -15.66 2.59
CA ASP A 318 -1.11 -17.11 2.79
C ASP A 318 -2.38 -17.90 2.43
N MET A 319 -3.55 -17.26 2.48
CA MET A 319 -4.83 -17.83 2.05
C MET A 319 -5.02 -17.85 0.52
N GLY A 320 -4.10 -17.25 -0.25
CA GLY A 320 -4.22 -17.13 -1.70
C GLY A 320 -4.76 -15.78 -2.17
N TYR A 321 -4.87 -14.76 -1.31
CA TYR A 321 -5.39 -13.45 -1.69
C TYR A 321 -4.31 -12.52 -2.25
N ASN A 322 -4.71 -11.59 -3.12
CA ASN A 322 -3.90 -10.45 -3.50
C ASN A 322 -4.12 -9.30 -2.50
N VAL A 323 -3.05 -8.95 -1.77
CA VAL A 323 -3.11 -7.99 -0.68
C VAL A 323 -2.30 -6.74 -1.03
N ALA A 324 -2.88 -5.57 -0.81
CA ALA A 324 -2.18 -4.29 -0.88
C ALA A 324 -1.99 -3.72 0.53
N LEU A 325 -0.74 -3.41 0.89
CA LEU A 325 -0.40 -2.75 2.15
C LEU A 325 0.02 -1.30 1.90
N MET A 326 -0.64 -0.38 2.57
CA MET A 326 -0.31 1.05 2.56
C MET A 326 0.32 1.40 3.90
N ALA A 327 1.55 1.92 3.87
CA ALA A 327 2.25 2.41 5.05
C ALA A 327 2.36 3.95 4.99
N ASP A 328 1.57 4.64 5.81
CA ASP A 328 1.53 6.11 5.88
C ASP A 328 1.89 6.58 7.30
N SER A 329 3.12 7.00 7.60
CA SER A 329 4.29 7.06 6.72
C SER A 329 5.50 6.33 7.31
N THR A 330 6.34 5.79 6.42
CA THR A 330 7.56 5.07 6.83
C THR A 330 8.63 6.01 7.39
N SER A 331 8.55 7.31 7.11
CA SER A 331 9.42 8.33 7.73
C SER A 331 9.19 8.45 9.23
N ARG A 332 7.93 8.41 9.70
CA ARG A 332 7.63 8.48 11.13
C ARG A 332 8.09 7.24 11.89
N TRP A 333 8.12 6.09 11.21
CA TRP A 333 8.75 4.88 11.72
C TRP A 333 10.28 5.05 11.83
N ALA A 334 10.93 5.61 10.81
CA ALA A 334 12.37 5.89 10.87
C ALA A 334 12.74 6.90 11.98
N GLU A 335 11.92 7.94 12.17
CA GLU A 335 12.07 8.87 13.30
C GLU A 335 11.94 8.17 14.66
N ALA A 336 11.02 7.20 14.78
CA ALA A 336 10.89 6.40 15.99
C ALA A 336 12.16 5.60 16.28
N MET A 337 12.74 4.97 15.25
CA MET A 337 14.01 4.25 15.38
C MET A 337 15.16 5.19 15.78
N ARG A 338 15.21 6.42 15.23
CA ARG A 338 16.17 7.46 15.62
C ARG A 338 16.03 7.83 17.09
N GLU A 339 14.80 8.03 17.58
CA GLU A 339 14.57 8.36 18.98
C GLU A 339 15.02 7.22 19.92
N ILE A 340 14.66 5.98 19.60
CA ILE A 340 15.04 4.80 20.40
C ILE A 340 16.56 4.64 20.43
N SER A 341 17.22 4.75 19.27
CA SER A 341 18.68 4.65 19.16
C SER A 341 19.41 5.73 19.99
N GLY A 342 18.90 6.96 19.96
CA GLY A 342 19.41 8.05 20.81
C GLY A 342 19.24 7.78 22.32
N ARG A 343 18.12 7.16 22.74
CA ARG A 343 17.89 6.77 24.15
C ARG A 343 18.78 5.61 24.59
N LEU A 344 19.13 4.72 23.67
CA LEU A 344 20.08 3.63 23.88
C LEU A 344 21.54 4.10 23.91
N GLU A 345 21.81 5.38 23.62
CA GLU A 345 23.16 5.93 23.50
C GLU A 345 24.00 5.18 22.45
N GLU A 346 23.35 4.71 21.38
CA GLU A 346 24.03 4.13 20.22
C GLU A 346 24.74 5.23 19.43
N MET A 347 25.81 4.86 18.70
CA MET A 347 26.46 5.80 17.81
C MET A 347 25.51 6.13 16.65
N PRO A 348 25.16 7.42 16.45
CA PRO A 348 24.29 7.82 15.35
C PRO A 348 25.01 7.66 14.01
N GLY A 349 24.26 7.25 12.99
CA GLY A 349 24.64 7.34 11.59
C GLY A 349 24.29 8.70 10.99
N GLU A 350 24.02 8.70 9.68
CA GLU A 350 23.61 9.90 8.94
C GLU A 350 22.34 10.52 9.54
N GLU A 351 22.34 11.85 9.70
CA GLU A 351 21.23 12.64 10.27
C GLU A 351 20.66 12.14 11.62
N GLY A 352 21.48 11.41 12.38
CA GLY A 352 21.11 10.88 13.68
C GLY A 352 20.41 9.52 13.63
N TYR A 353 20.10 8.97 12.45
CA TYR A 353 19.44 7.66 12.33
C TYR A 353 20.37 6.52 12.76
N PRO A 354 19.83 5.38 13.24
CA PRO A 354 20.66 4.22 13.57
C PRO A 354 21.33 3.63 12.33
N ALA A 355 22.52 3.05 12.51
CA ALA A 355 23.24 2.37 11.44
C ALA A 355 22.46 1.20 10.79
N TYR A 356 21.46 0.64 11.49
CA TYR A 356 20.60 -0.44 10.99
C TYR A 356 19.37 0.03 10.20
N LEU A 357 19.15 1.34 10.00
CA LEU A 357 18.00 1.89 9.28
C LEU A 357 17.77 1.20 7.92
N ALA A 358 18.79 1.17 7.07
CA ALA A 358 18.70 0.59 5.74
C ALA A 358 18.34 -0.91 5.79
N SER A 359 18.92 -1.65 6.73
CA SER A 359 18.64 -3.09 6.89
C SER A 359 17.20 -3.35 7.37
N ARG A 360 16.63 -2.48 8.21
CA ARG A 360 15.24 -2.59 8.68
C ARG A 360 14.25 -2.29 7.57
N ILE A 361 14.51 -1.22 6.81
CA ILE A 361 13.70 -0.87 5.63
C ILE A 361 13.74 -2.02 4.61
N ALA A 362 14.93 -2.59 4.35
CA ALA A 362 15.07 -3.73 3.46
C ALA A 362 14.29 -4.96 3.94
N GLN A 363 14.40 -5.31 5.23
CA GLN A 363 13.63 -6.41 5.83
C GLN A 363 12.11 -6.22 5.69
N PHE A 364 11.63 -4.98 5.74
CA PHE A 364 10.21 -4.67 5.57
C PHE A 364 9.77 -4.84 4.12
N TYR A 365 10.43 -4.20 3.15
CA TYR A 365 10.03 -4.28 1.75
C TYR A 365 10.28 -5.66 1.12
N GLU A 366 11.28 -6.42 1.56
CA GLU A 366 11.54 -7.79 1.09
C GLU A 366 10.47 -8.82 1.52
N ARG A 367 9.60 -8.47 2.47
CA ARG A 367 8.44 -9.32 2.80
C ARG A 367 7.35 -9.25 1.74
N ALA A 368 7.36 -8.21 0.91
CA ALA A 368 6.52 -8.12 -0.27
C ALA A 368 6.94 -9.16 -1.32
N GLY A 369 6.01 -9.49 -2.21
CA GLY A 369 6.28 -10.41 -3.31
C GLY A 369 5.06 -11.17 -3.78
N ARG A 370 5.14 -11.65 -5.02
CA ARG A 370 4.27 -12.71 -5.54
C ARG A 370 4.85 -14.05 -5.12
N VAL A 371 4.05 -14.91 -4.52
CA VAL A 371 4.54 -16.16 -3.90
C VAL A 371 3.65 -17.34 -4.24
N VAL A 372 4.26 -18.52 -4.26
CA VAL A 372 3.56 -19.79 -4.09
C VAL A 372 3.47 -20.04 -2.60
N ASN A 373 2.25 -20.17 -2.09
CA ASN A 373 1.97 -20.37 -0.68
C ASN A 373 2.38 -21.79 -0.23
N LEU A 374 2.47 -21.97 1.08
CA LEU A 374 2.55 -23.32 1.67
C LEU A 374 1.22 -24.06 1.46
N GLY A 375 1.30 -25.39 1.42
CA GLY A 375 0.19 -26.30 1.12
C GLY A 375 0.43 -27.13 -0.14
N LYS A 376 -0.45 -28.10 -0.36
CA LYS A 376 -0.41 -29.02 -1.52
C LYS A 376 -1.00 -28.42 -2.80
N ASP A 377 -1.79 -27.36 -2.67
CA ASP A 377 -2.58 -26.79 -3.76
C ASP A 377 -1.88 -25.68 -4.55
N ASP A 378 -0.58 -25.44 -4.27
CA ASP A 378 0.30 -24.53 -5.01
C ASP A 378 -0.35 -23.16 -5.30
N ARG A 379 -1.16 -22.65 -4.35
CA ARG A 379 -1.85 -21.36 -4.48
C ARG A 379 -0.84 -20.25 -4.74
N ILE A 380 -1.22 -19.35 -5.64
CA ILE A 380 -0.45 -18.16 -5.94
C ILE A 380 -1.17 -16.96 -5.34
N SER A 381 -0.41 -16.13 -4.65
CA SER A 381 -0.88 -14.89 -4.02
C SER A 381 0.16 -13.81 -4.19
N SER A 382 -0.20 -12.59 -3.80
CA SER A 382 0.70 -11.46 -3.86
C SER A 382 0.49 -10.51 -2.69
N LEU A 383 1.60 -9.93 -2.22
CA LEU A 383 1.61 -8.83 -1.26
C LEU A 383 2.34 -7.64 -1.88
N SER A 384 1.59 -6.63 -2.30
CA SER A 384 2.14 -5.36 -2.78
C SER A 384 2.29 -4.38 -1.62
N VAL A 385 3.45 -3.74 -1.49
CA VAL A 385 3.71 -2.76 -0.42
C VAL A 385 3.94 -1.38 -1.02
N ILE A 386 3.13 -0.41 -0.57
CA ILE A 386 3.21 1.00 -0.97
C ILE A 386 3.50 1.84 0.29
N GLY A 387 4.71 2.39 0.38
CA GLY A 387 5.13 3.24 1.50
C GLY A 387 5.15 4.72 1.14
N ALA A 388 4.50 5.57 1.94
CA ALA A 388 4.67 7.01 1.86
C ALA A 388 5.92 7.43 2.63
N VAL A 389 6.72 8.30 1.99
CA VAL A 389 7.94 8.87 2.59
C VAL A 389 7.76 10.39 2.65
N SER A 390 7.99 10.96 3.82
CA SER A 390 7.86 12.39 4.10
C SER A 390 9.24 12.98 4.42
N PRO A 391 10.11 13.19 3.41
CA PRO A 391 11.40 13.82 3.64
C PRO A 391 11.24 15.25 4.19
N PRO A 392 12.09 15.67 5.15
CA PRO A 392 12.13 17.05 5.60
C PRO A 392 12.35 18.01 4.42
N GLY A 393 11.44 18.97 4.24
CA GLY A 393 11.55 19.96 3.16
C GLY A 393 11.44 19.41 1.73
N GLY A 394 11.05 18.14 1.54
CA GLY A 394 11.03 17.53 0.20
C GLY A 394 12.39 17.03 -0.28
N ASP A 395 13.42 17.01 0.56
CA ASP A 395 14.78 16.61 0.17
C ASP A 395 14.88 15.10 -0.09
N LEU A 396 15.07 14.72 -1.35
CA LEU A 396 15.22 13.32 -1.76
C LEU A 396 16.55 12.70 -1.30
N SER A 397 17.52 13.51 -0.84
CA SER A 397 18.78 13.02 -0.30
C SER A 397 18.69 12.51 1.16
N ASP A 398 17.53 12.71 1.82
CA ASP A 398 17.27 12.19 3.17
C ASP A 398 17.56 10.67 3.27
N PRO A 399 18.21 10.20 4.35
CA PRO A 399 18.60 8.80 4.50
C PRO A 399 17.46 7.79 4.41
N VAL A 400 16.23 8.16 4.79
CA VAL A 400 15.04 7.31 4.69
C VAL A 400 14.63 7.14 3.23
N VAL A 401 14.63 8.23 2.46
CA VAL A 401 14.35 8.19 1.01
C VAL A 401 15.41 7.33 0.31
N GLN A 402 16.69 7.63 0.52
CA GLN A 402 17.80 6.91 -0.10
C GLN A 402 17.81 5.41 0.26
N SER A 403 17.55 5.08 1.53
CA SER A 403 17.46 3.68 1.96
C SER A 403 16.25 2.96 1.35
N THR A 404 15.13 3.65 1.17
CA THR A 404 13.93 3.11 0.54
C THR A 404 14.15 2.86 -0.94
N LEU A 405 14.74 3.85 -1.65
CA LEU A 405 15.07 3.79 -3.08
C LEU A 405 15.97 2.60 -3.46
N ARG A 406 16.85 2.16 -2.55
CA ARG A 406 17.73 1.01 -2.78
C ARG A 406 16.99 -0.33 -2.85
N VAL A 407 15.76 -0.41 -2.32
CA VAL A 407 15.03 -1.67 -2.15
C VAL A 407 13.74 -1.69 -2.99
N VAL A 408 13.06 -0.55 -3.08
CA VAL A 408 11.84 -0.42 -3.89
C VAL A 408 12.17 -0.38 -5.36
N LYS A 409 11.25 -0.89 -6.20
CA LYS A 409 11.41 -0.90 -7.66
C LYS A 409 10.62 0.19 -8.37
N VAL A 410 9.74 0.89 -7.64
CA VAL A 410 8.91 1.96 -8.17
C VAL A 410 9.03 3.19 -7.28
N PHE A 411 9.21 4.34 -7.92
CA PHE A 411 9.32 5.64 -7.29
C PHE A 411 8.31 6.59 -7.91
N TRP A 412 7.34 7.04 -7.11
CA TRP A 412 6.36 8.06 -7.48
C TRP A 412 6.70 9.36 -6.75
N GLY A 413 7.59 10.17 -7.36
CA GLY A 413 8.03 11.43 -6.79
C GLY A 413 6.92 12.47 -6.88
N LEU A 414 6.33 12.84 -5.74
CA LEU A 414 5.36 13.93 -5.69
C LEU A 414 6.04 15.29 -5.64
N ASP A 415 5.50 16.23 -6.40
CA ASP A 415 6.08 17.54 -6.66
C ASP A 415 5.17 18.66 -6.15
N ASP A 416 5.75 19.60 -5.42
CA ASP A 416 5.03 20.74 -4.84
C ASP A 416 4.62 21.77 -5.89
N THR A 417 5.37 21.92 -6.98
CA THR A 417 5.03 22.83 -8.07
C THR A 417 3.80 22.34 -8.84
N LEU A 418 3.69 21.03 -9.06
CA LEU A 418 2.49 20.40 -9.64
C LEU A 418 1.28 20.58 -8.71
N ALA A 419 1.44 20.27 -7.42
CA ALA A 419 0.38 20.44 -6.44
C ALA A 419 -0.10 21.91 -6.33
N SER A 420 0.84 22.87 -6.37
CA SER A 420 0.53 24.31 -6.34
C SER A 420 -0.22 24.78 -7.59
N ARG A 421 0.02 24.14 -8.74
CA ARG A 421 -0.73 24.36 -9.99
C ARG A 421 -2.06 23.60 -10.04
N ARG A 422 -2.43 22.91 -8.94
CA ARG A 422 -3.60 22.02 -8.86
C ARG A 422 -3.57 20.88 -9.89
N HIS A 423 -2.37 20.44 -10.28
CA HIS A 423 -2.19 19.25 -11.09
C HIS A 423 -2.14 18.04 -10.15
N PHE A 424 -3.19 17.21 -10.18
CA PHE A 424 -3.33 16.02 -9.35
C PHE A 424 -3.61 14.78 -10.22
N PRO A 425 -3.08 13.59 -9.86
CA PRO A 425 -2.03 13.36 -8.85
C PRO A 425 -0.73 14.10 -9.17
N ALA A 426 -0.10 14.69 -8.16
CA ALA A 426 1.07 15.56 -8.33
C ALA A 426 2.38 14.77 -8.57
N ILE A 427 2.32 13.72 -9.39
CA ILE A 427 3.46 12.85 -9.71
C ILE A 427 4.28 13.51 -10.81
N ASN A 428 5.55 13.77 -10.52
CA ASN A 428 6.48 14.30 -11.51
C ASN A 428 6.86 13.18 -12.49
N TRP A 429 6.42 13.32 -13.74
CA TRP A 429 6.60 12.31 -14.78
C TRP A 429 8.03 12.21 -15.30
N LEU A 430 8.91 13.19 -15.05
CA LEU A 430 10.32 13.14 -15.49
C LEU A 430 11.23 12.49 -14.45
N THR A 431 10.90 12.60 -13.17
CA THR A 431 11.71 12.03 -12.08
C THR A 431 11.18 10.70 -11.58
N SER A 432 9.88 10.43 -11.75
CA SER A 432 9.26 9.16 -11.39
C SER A 432 9.71 8.04 -12.32
N TYR A 433 9.78 6.81 -11.80
CA TYR A 433 10.15 5.65 -12.60
C TYR A 433 9.54 4.37 -12.05
N SER A 434 9.39 3.38 -12.93
CA SER A 434 9.09 2.00 -12.57
C SER A 434 10.08 1.06 -13.25
N LEU A 435 10.71 0.19 -12.46
CA LEU A 435 11.55 -0.89 -12.98
C LEU A 435 10.72 -2.10 -13.45
N TYR A 436 9.40 -2.09 -13.26
CA TYR A 436 8.51 -3.18 -13.71
C TYR A 436 8.01 -2.99 -15.14
N THR A 437 8.14 -1.80 -15.72
CA THR A 437 7.52 -1.45 -17.01
C THR A 437 7.75 -2.50 -18.10
N LYS A 438 9.02 -2.88 -18.35
CA LYS A 438 9.36 -3.88 -19.37
C LYS A 438 8.90 -5.29 -19.04
N ASP A 439 8.91 -5.66 -17.77
CA ASP A 439 8.45 -6.98 -17.31
C ASP A 439 6.93 -7.13 -17.47
N LEU A 440 6.19 -6.02 -17.45
CA LEU A 440 4.74 -5.97 -17.55
C LEU A 440 4.22 -5.81 -19.00
N ASP A 441 5.07 -5.38 -19.93
CA ASP A 441 4.67 -5.17 -21.34
C ASP A 441 3.97 -6.38 -21.97
N PRO A 442 4.43 -7.63 -21.80
CA PRO A 442 3.71 -8.79 -22.33
C PRO A 442 2.26 -8.90 -21.81
N HIS A 443 2.02 -8.51 -20.55
CA HIS A 443 0.67 -8.49 -19.99
C HIS A 443 -0.20 -7.41 -20.63
N TYR A 444 0.35 -6.21 -20.84
CA TYR A 444 -0.36 -5.12 -21.51
C TYR A 444 -0.69 -5.45 -22.97
N GLU A 445 0.26 -6.05 -23.70
CA GLU A 445 0.05 -6.49 -25.08
C GLU A 445 -1.04 -7.55 -25.22
N GLU A 446 -1.13 -8.49 -24.27
CA GLU A 446 -2.13 -9.56 -24.28
C GLU A 446 -3.52 -9.08 -23.82
N LYS A 447 -3.58 -8.27 -22.75
CA LYS A 447 -4.84 -7.93 -22.08
C LYS A 447 -5.45 -6.59 -22.49
N VAL A 448 -4.64 -5.67 -23.00
CA VAL A 448 -5.09 -4.32 -23.40
C VAL A 448 -5.03 -4.19 -24.91
N ASP A 449 -3.82 -4.00 -25.45
CA ASP A 449 -3.56 -3.93 -26.88
C ASP A 449 -2.03 -3.94 -27.11
N LYS A 450 -1.58 -4.48 -28.25
CA LYS A 450 -0.17 -4.47 -28.66
C LYS A 450 0.35 -3.05 -28.92
N GLU A 451 -0.54 -2.13 -29.25
CA GLU A 451 -0.18 -0.71 -29.46
C GLU A 451 0.07 0.04 -28.14
N PHE A 452 -0.31 -0.49 -26.98
CA PHE A 452 -0.24 0.26 -25.72
C PHE A 452 1.21 0.60 -25.28
N PRO A 453 2.17 -0.34 -25.23
CA PRO A 453 3.54 0.00 -24.85
C PRO A 453 4.21 1.01 -25.82
N PRO A 454 4.11 0.88 -27.15
CA PRO A 454 4.64 1.89 -28.08
C PRO A 454 4.00 3.28 -27.92
N LEU A 455 2.69 3.35 -27.69
CA LEU A 455 2.00 4.63 -27.46
C LEU A 455 2.50 5.29 -26.16
N ARG A 456 2.71 4.51 -25.10
CA ARG A 456 3.29 5.00 -23.84
C ARG A 456 4.70 5.56 -24.05
N GLU A 457 5.55 4.85 -24.78
CA GLU A 457 6.92 5.32 -25.08
C GLU A 457 6.89 6.65 -25.85
N LYS A 458 6.07 6.74 -26.89
CA LYS A 458 5.87 7.97 -27.67
C LYS A 458 5.36 9.14 -26.82
N ALA A 459 4.42 8.88 -25.90
CA ALA A 459 3.91 9.91 -25.00
C ALA A 459 4.98 10.41 -24.03
N MET A 460 5.85 9.52 -23.52
CA MET A 460 6.99 9.92 -22.69
C MET A 460 8.01 10.75 -23.46
N GLU A 461 8.34 10.36 -24.70
CA GLU A 461 9.24 11.14 -25.56
C GLU A 461 8.72 12.57 -25.81
N LEU A 462 7.40 12.74 -25.97
CA LEU A 462 6.78 14.06 -26.11
C LEU A 462 6.90 14.90 -24.84
N LEU A 463 6.73 14.30 -23.66
CA LEU A 463 6.87 14.98 -22.37
C LEU A 463 8.33 15.37 -22.07
N GLU A 464 9.28 14.52 -22.43
CA GLU A 464 10.72 14.83 -22.31
C GLU A 464 11.10 15.98 -23.24
N ARG A 465 10.64 15.95 -24.49
CA ARG A 465 10.90 17.01 -25.47
C ARG A 465 10.22 18.32 -25.10
N GLU A 466 9.05 18.29 -24.46
CA GLU A 466 8.43 19.47 -23.88
C GLU A 466 9.34 20.13 -22.85
N ALA A 467 9.97 19.36 -21.96
CA ALA A 467 10.87 19.89 -20.94
C ALA A 467 12.08 20.60 -21.57
N GLU A 468 12.70 20.00 -22.59
CA GLU A 468 13.80 20.63 -23.36
C GLU A 468 13.35 21.95 -24.02
N LEU A 469 12.16 21.95 -24.63
CA LEU A 469 11.61 23.13 -25.28
C LEU A 469 11.22 24.22 -24.28
N GLU A 470 10.70 23.88 -23.10
CA GLU A 470 10.40 24.86 -22.05
C GLU A 470 11.65 25.62 -21.59
N GLU A 471 12.81 24.96 -21.52
CA GLU A 471 14.08 25.64 -21.20
C GLU A 471 14.45 26.66 -22.27
N ILE A 472 14.30 26.30 -23.54
CA ILE A 472 14.53 27.21 -24.68
C ILE A 472 13.54 28.38 -24.60
N VAL A 473 12.26 28.12 -24.37
CA VAL A 473 11.22 29.16 -24.23
C VAL A 473 11.55 30.14 -23.10
N ARG A 474 12.10 29.67 -21.97
CA ARG A 474 12.54 30.56 -20.87
C ARG A 474 13.71 31.45 -21.26
N LEU A 475 14.56 31.04 -22.19
CA LEU A 475 15.74 31.79 -22.63
C LEU A 475 15.44 32.78 -23.76
N VAL A 476 14.68 32.36 -24.78
CA VAL A 476 14.48 33.13 -26.02
C VAL A 476 13.02 33.53 -26.29
N GLY A 477 12.07 33.05 -25.48
CA GLY A 477 10.63 33.28 -25.67
C GLY A 477 9.99 32.25 -26.61
N ILE A 478 8.67 32.08 -26.49
CA ILE A 478 7.90 31.11 -27.29
C ILE A 478 7.89 31.44 -28.79
N ASP A 479 8.07 32.72 -29.12
CA ASP A 479 8.03 33.19 -30.50
C ASP A 479 9.19 32.67 -31.34
N ALA A 480 10.31 32.34 -30.69
CA ALA A 480 11.50 31.80 -31.35
C ALA A 480 11.35 30.33 -31.78
N LEU A 481 10.33 29.62 -31.30
CA LEU A 481 10.12 28.22 -31.64
C LEU A 481 9.51 28.03 -33.03
N SER A 482 9.97 26.98 -33.72
CA SER A 482 9.36 26.54 -34.97
C SER A 482 7.92 26.06 -34.76
N ALA A 483 7.07 26.13 -35.79
CA ALA A 483 5.69 25.63 -35.69
C ALA A 483 5.63 24.15 -35.26
N LYS A 484 6.63 23.35 -35.64
CA LYS A 484 6.76 21.95 -35.23
C LYS A 484 7.02 21.82 -33.73
N ASP A 485 7.91 22.64 -33.18
CA ASP A 485 8.22 22.61 -31.74
C ASP A 485 7.06 23.16 -30.91
N ARG A 486 6.36 24.19 -31.40
CA ARG A 486 5.11 24.64 -30.78
C ARG A 486 4.04 23.56 -30.76
N LEU A 487 3.92 22.76 -31.84
CA LEU A 487 3.01 21.62 -31.87
C LEU A 487 3.39 20.53 -30.85
N VAL A 488 4.69 20.30 -30.60
CA VAL A 488 5.14 19.40 -29.52
C VAL A 488 4.65 19.89 -28.16
N LEU A 489 4.79 21.19 -27.87
CA LEU A 489 4.28 21.79 -26.61
C LEU A 489 2.76 21.61 -26.48
N GLU A 490 2.00 21.81 -27.54
CA GLU A 490 0.54 21.62 -27.52
C GLU A 490 0.13 20.14 -27.36
N GLY A 491 0.86 19.22 -27.98
CA GLY A 491 0.66 17.78 -27.81
C GLY A 491 0.96 17.32 -26.38
N ALA A 492 2.09 17.75 -25.83
CA ALA A 492 2.47 17.45 -24.46
C ALA A 492 1.53 18.08 -23.44
N LYS A 493 1.05 19.31 -23.68
CA LYS A 493 0.00 19.95 -22.87
C LYS A 493 -1.28 19.11 -22.82
N SER A 494 -1.72 18.55 -23.96
CA SER A 494 -2.88 17.64 -23.98
C SER A 494 -2.63 16.38 -23.15
N ILE A 495 -1.44 15.79 -23.23
CA ILE A 495 -1.08 14.66 -22.34
C ILE A 495 -1.13 15.09 -20.86
N ARG A 496 -0.63 16.27 -20.50
CA ARG A 496 -0.64 16.76 -19.10
C ARG A 496 -2.04 17.04 -18.56
N GLU A 497 -2.87 17.74 -19.32
CA GLU A 497 -4.18 18.23 -18.88
C GLU A 497 -5.31 17.21 -19.11
N ASP A 498 -5.25 16.45 -20.20
CA ASP A 498 -6.34 15.56 -20.61
C ASP A 498 -6.11 14.11 -20.12
N PHE A 499 -4.84 13.69 -20.01
CA PHE A 499 -4.46 12.35 -19.58
C PHE A 499 -3.92 12.29 -18.15
N LEU A 500 -2.81 12.96 -17.85
CA LEU A 500 -2.12 12.85 -16.55
C LEU A 500 -2.94 13.43 -15.40
N HIS A 501 -3.59 14.57 -15.63
CA HIS A 501 -4.49 15.16 -14.65
C HIS A 501 -5.74 14.29 -14.47
N GLN A 502 -5.99 13.85 -13.24
CA GLN A 502 -7.12 13.01 -12.86
C GLN A 502 -7.74 13.49 -11.54
N ASN A 503 -9.04 13.81 -11.58
CA ASN A 503 -9.76 14.32 -10.42
C ASN A 503 -10.32 13.17 -9.57
N ALA A 504 -9.68 12.95 -8.41
CA ALA A 504 -10.08 11.97 -7.40
C ALA A 504 -11.52 12.12 -6.88
N TYR A 505 -12.12 13.32 -6.95
CA TYR A 505 -13.45 13.64 -6.42
C TYR A 505 -14.57 13.63 -7.48
N HIS A 506 -14.25 13.47 -8.75
CA HIS A 506 -15.26 13.38 -9.81
C HIS A 506 -15.74 11.94 -9.98
N GLU A 507 -17.05 11.72 -10.04
CA GLU A 507 -17.67 10.38 -10.05
C GLU A 507 -17.11 9.45 -11.14
N VAL A 508 -16.84 9.99 -12.34
CA VAL A 508 -16.32 9.22 -13.48
C VAL A 508 -14.78 9.28 -13.60
N ASP A 509 -14.13 10.35 -13.14
CA ASP A 509 -12.69 10.55 -13.38
C ASP A 509 -11.84 9.93 -12.27
N THR A 510 -12.45 9.63 -11.12
CA THR A 510 -11.80 8.99 -9.96
C THR A 510 -11.16 7.64 -10.29
N TYR A 511 -11.70 6.93 -11.30
CA TYR A 511 -11.21 5.63 -11.77
C TYR A 511 -11.16 5.60 -13.30
N SER A 512 -10.13 4.96 -13.87
CA SER A 512 -10.05 4.69 -15.31
C SER A 512 -9.51 3.29 -15.56
N SER A 513 -10.28 2.44 -16.25
CA SER A 513 -9.84 1.10 -16.63
C SER A 513 -8.65 1.13 -17.58
N LEU A 514 -7.86 0.04 -17.64
CA LEU A 514 -6.72 -0.04 -18.56
C LEU A 514 -7.13 0.15 -20.03
N LYS A 515 -8.31 -0.36 -20.41
CA LYS A 515 -8.85 -0.19 -21.77
C LYS A 515 -9.19 1.27 -22.06
N LYS A 516 -9.85 1.96 -21.13
CA LYS A 516 -10.12 3.39 -21.24
C LYS A 516 -8.83 4.21 -21.31
N GLN A 517 -7.83 3.87 -20.49
CA GLN A 517 -6.50 4.50 -20.55
C GLN A 517 -5.86 4.36 -21.93
N TYR A 518 -5.87 3.16 -22.51
CA TYR A 518 -5.38 2.94 -23.86
C TYR A 518 -6.13 3.78 -24.90
N LEU A 519 -7.46 3.77 -24.90
CA LEU A 519 -8.27 4.52 -25.87
C LEU A 519 -8.05 6.04 -25.75
N MET A 520 -7.95 6.57 -24.53
CA MET A 520 -7.62 7.98 -24.30
C MET A 520 -6.25 8.35 -24.83
N LEU A 521 -5.22 7.55 -24.53
CA LEU A 521 -3.86 7.81 -24.98
C LEU A 521 -3.76 7.72 -26.51
N LYS A 522 -4.42 6.72 -27.10
CA LYS A 522 -4.53 6.54 -28.55
C LYS A 522 -5.20 7.73 -29.22
N LEU A 523 -6.30 8.24 -28.68
CA LEU A 523 -7.01 9.41 -29.22
C LEU A 523 -6.12 10.67 -29.21
N ILE A 524 -5.44 10.93 -28.09
CA ILE A 524 -4.55 12.10 -27.95
C ILE A 524 -3.39 12.02 -28.95
N LEU A 525 -2.73 10.87 -29.04
CA LEU A 525 -1.61 10.67 -29.96
C LEU A 525 -2.05 10.63 -31.43
N PHE A 526 -3.25 10.11 -31.72
CA PHE A 526 -3.83 10.15 -33.06
C PHE A 526 -4.09 11.58 -33.53
N PHE A 527 -4.65 12.43 -32.66
CA PHE A 527 -4.81 13.86 -32.95
C PHE A 527 -3.45 14.54 -33.19
N TYR A 528 -2.44 14.22 -32.37
CA TYR A 528 -1.09 14.74 -32.55
C TYR A 528 -0.49 14.33 -33.91
N ASP A 529 -0.61 13.06 -34.29
CA ASP A 529 -0.08 12.54 -35.56
C ASP A 529 -0.77 13.19 -36.76
N LYS A 530 -2.10 13.35 -36.71
CA LYS A 530 -2.85 14.07 -37.74
C LYS A 530 -2.47 15.55 -37.82
N SER A 531 -2.17 16.17 -36.67
CA SER A 531 -1.66 17.54 -36.63
C SER A 531 -0.28 17.67 -37.29
N VAL A 532 0.62 16.71 -37.07
CA VAL A 532 1.94 16.68 -37.71
C VAL A 532 1.79 16.50 -39.22
N GLU A 533 0.93 15.60 -39.69
CA GLU A 533 0.62 15.40 -41.11
C GLU A 533 0.05 16.68 -41.75
N ALA A 534 -0.91 17.34 -41.09
CA ALA A 534 -1.53 18.57 -41.58
C ALA A 534 -0.52 19.72 -41.68
N LEU A 535 0.34 19.88 -40.66
CA LEU A 535 1.41 20.88 -40.66
C LEU A 535 2.42 20.63 -41.80
N GLN A 536 2.75 19.37 -42.11
CA GLN A 536 3.60 19.01 -43.25
C GLN A 536 2.96 19.33 -44.60
N LYS A 537 1.62 19.22 -44.71
CA LYS A 537 0.83 19.71 -45.85
C LYS A 537 0.68 21.24 -45.86
N GLY A 538 1.32 21.92 -44.91
CA GLY A 538 1.44 23.37 -44.81
C GLY A 538 0.26 24.05 -44.11
N VAL A 539 -0.68 23.33 -43.51
CA VAL A 539 -1.78 23.92 -42.72
C VAL A 539 -1.21 24.80 -41.61
N GLU A 540 -1.82 25.97 -41.36
CA GLU A 540 -1.36 26.87 -40.30
C GLU A 540 -1.61 26.27 -38.92
N LEU A 541 -0.66 26.46 -38.00
CA LEU A 541 -0.71 25.88 -36.66
C LEU A 541 -1.94 26.36 -35.87
N ASP A 542 -2.27 27.65 -35.97
CA ASP A 542 -3.39 28.23 -35.22
C ASP A 542 -4.73 27.61 -35.62
N SER A 543 -4.93 27.31 -36.92
CA SER A 543 -6.12 26.61 -37.41
C SER A 543 -6.26 25.19 -36.83
N ILE A 544 -5.14 24.52 -36.54
CA ILE A 544 -5.14 23.20 -35.88
C ILE A 544 -5.44 23.35 -34.38
N ILE A 545 -4.88 24.37 -33.74
CA ILE A 545 -5.04 24.64 -32.30
C ILE A 545 -6.48 25.02 -31.97
N GLU A 546 -7.18 25.73 -32.85
CA GLU A 546 -8.55 26.20 -32.67
C GLU A 546 -9.63 25.14 -32.99
N LEU A 547 -9.23 23.94 -33.40
CA LEU A 547 -10.16 22.86 -33.72
C LEU A 547 -11.09 22.52 -32.55
N PRO A 548 -12.43 22.55 -32.73
CA PRO A 548 -13.38 22.25 -31.67
C PRO A 548 -13.23 20.84 -31.07
N VAL A 549 -12.72 19.88 -31.85
CA VAL A 549 -12.53 18.49 -31.41
C VAL A 549 -11.57 18.37 -30.21
N ARG A 550 -10.68 19.34 -30.00
CA ARG A 550 -9.79 19.36 -28.83
C ARG A 550 -10.56 19.44 -27.51
N VAL A 551 -11.68 20.18 -27.49
CA VAL A 551 -12.54 20.28 -26.31
C VAL A 551 -13.20 18.93 -26.02
N ASP A 552 -13.55 18.17 -27.06
CA ASP A 552 -14.12 16.84 -26.91
C ASP A 552 -13.07 15.83 -26.41
N ILE A 553 -11.82 15.91 -26.92
CA ILE A 553 -10.69 15.11 -26.42
C ILE A 553 -10.45 15.40 -24.93
N ALA A 554 -10.42 16.66 -24.52
CA ALA A 554 -10.26 17.05 -23.13
C ALA A 554 -11.38 16.52 -22.22
N ARG A 555 -12.59 16.36 -22.75
CA ARG A 555 -13.75 15.80 -22.04
C ARG A 555 -13.82 14.28 -22.09
N ALA A 556 -12.98 13.61 -22.88
CA ALA A 556 -13.00 12.15 -23.01
C ALA A 556 -12.77 11.42 -21.68
N LYS A 557 -12.06 12.04 -20.73
CA LYS A 557 -11.87 11.51 -19.37
C LYS A 557 -13.19 11.28 -18.62
N TYR A 558 -14.24 12.03 -18.94
CA TYR A 558 -15.57 11.94 -18.31
C TYR A 558 -16.51 10.95 -19.01
N ILE A 559 -16.06 10.23 -20.04
CA ILE A 559 -16.87 9.20 -20.70
C ILE A 559 -17.04 8.02 -19.74
N PRO A 560 -18.28 7.55 -19.46
CA PRO A 560 -18.51 6.36 -18.65
C PRO A 560 -17.90 5.10 -19.28
N GLU A 561 -17.46 4.16 -18.46
CA GLU A 561 -16.83 2.90 -18.91
C GLU A 561 -17.77 2.06 -19.82
N GLU A 562 -19.09 2.14 -19.61
CA GLU A 562 -20.08 1.36 -20.38
C GLU A 562 -20.24 1.85 -21.83
N GLU A 563 -20.03 3.14 -22.08
CA GLU A 563 -20.20 3.77 -23.39
C GLU A 563 -18.87 3.97 -24.13
N MET A 564 -17.75 3.54 -23.54
CA MET A 564 -16.43 3.97 -24.00
C MET A 564 -16.16 3.58 -25.46
N ASP A 565 -16.44 2.33 -25.85
CA ASP A 565 -16.10 1.83 -27.19
C ASP A 565 -16.77 2.68 -28.29
N GLU A 566 -18.10 2.84 -28.22
CA GLU A 566 -18.86 3.62 -29.20
C GLU A 566 -18.47 5.10 -29.21
N ARG A 567 -18.20 5.68 -28.03
CA ARG A 567 -17.87 7.11 -27.91
C ARG A 567 -16.46 7.42 -28.41
N PHE A 568 -15.48 6.58 -28.10
CA PHE A 568 -14.11 6.77 -28.59
C PHE A 568 -14.02 6.56 -30.09
N ASP A 569 -14.74 5.59 -30.66
CA ASP A 569 -14.79 5.38 -32.12
C ASP A 569 -15.36 6.62 -32.83
N LYS A 570 -16.49 7.16 -32.34
CA LYS A 570 -17.07 8.41 -32.88
C LYS A 570 -16.14 9.61 -32.74
N LEU A 571 -15.34 9.68 -31.67
CA LEU A 571 -14.35 10.75 -31.49
C LEU A 571 -13.21 10.62 -32.50
N ILE A 572 -12.74 9.40 -32.78
CA ILE A 572 -11.73 9.16 -33.81
C ILE A 572 -12.27 9.57 -35.19
N GLU A 573 -13.49 9.16 -35.55
CA GLU A 573 -14.14 9.58 -36.80
C GLU A 573 -14.26 11.11 -36.89
N LYS A 574 -14.68 11.76 -35.79
CA LYS A 574 -14.80 13.22 -35.74
C LYS A 574 -13.45 13.93 -35.90
N VAL A 575 -12.36 13.36 -35.36
CA VAL A 575 -11.00 13.87 -35.57
C VAL A 575 -10.64 13.77 -37.06
N GLU A 576 -10.89 12.62 -37.69
CA GLU A 576 -10.63 12.44 -39.13
C GLU A 576 -11.41 13.42 -40.01
N GLU A 577 -12.71 13.60 -39.74
CA GLU A 577 -13.56 14.55 -40.46
C GLU A 577 -13.10 16.01 -40.28
N SER A 578 -12.67 16.37 -39.08
CA SER A 578 -12.17 17.71 -38.77
C SER A 578 -10.90 18.02 -39.55
N PHE A 579 -9.95 17.07 -39.61
CA PHE A 579 -8.73 17.25 -40.39
C PHE A 579 -8.98 17.19 -41.90
N ARG A 580 -9.92 16.37 -42.37
CA ARG A 580 -10.30 16.33 -43.81
C ARG A 580 -10.84 17.69 -44.25
N SER A 581 -11.78 18.25 -43.49
CA SER A 581 -12.36 19.57 -43.76
C SER A 581 -11.30 20.66 -43.82
N LEU A 582 -10.34 20.64 -42.88
CA LEU A 582 -9.24 21.62 -42.82
C LEU A 582 -8.29 21.52 -44.02
N THR A 583 -8.04 20.31 -44.54
CA THR A 583 -7.22 20.13 -45.73
C THR A 583 -7.96 20.50 -47.02
N GLU A 584 -9.26 20.22 -47.11
CA GLU A 584 -10.11 20.54 -48.28
C GLU A 584 -10.34 22.05 -48.41
N GLU A 585 -10.61 22.78 -47.32
CA GLU A 585 -10.73 24.23 -47.33
C GLU A 585 -9.47 24.91 -47.88
N LYS A 586 -8.30 24.32 -47.64
CA LYS A 586 -7.03 24.85 -48.13
C LYS A 586 -6.78 24.55 -49.61
N GLU A 587 -7.22 23.40 -50.13
CA GLU A 587 -7.18 23.10 -51.56
C GLU A 587 -8.10 24.03 -52.37
N VAL A 588 -9.21 24.50 -51.78
CA VAL A 588 -10.13 25.47 -52.40
C VAL A 588 -9.59 26.90 -52.37
N VAL A 589 -8.78 27.28 -51.37
CA VAL A 589 -8.18 28.62 -51.25
C VAL A 589 -6.90 28.79 -52.08
N ASN A 590 -6.18 27.70 -52.38
CA ASN A 590 -4.95 27.70 -53.17
C ASN A 590 -5.16 27.35 -54.67
N GLY A 591 -6.37 26.97 -55.08
CA GLY A 591 -6.77 26.81 -56.48
C GLY A 591 -7.37 28.10 -57.04
#